data_AF-A0A7X8BX29-F1
#
_entry.id   AF-A0A7X8BX29-F1
#
_cell.length_a   1.000
_cell.length_b   1.000
_cell.length_c   1.000
_cell.angle_alpha   90.00
_cell.angle_beta   90.00
_cell.angle_gamma   90.00
#
_symmetry.space_group_name_H-M   'P 1'
#
loop_
_entity.id
_entity.type
_entity.pdbx_description
1 polymer ?
#
loop_
_entity_poly.entity_id
_entity_poly.type
_entity_poly.pdbx_seq_one_letter_code
_entity_poly.pdbx_strand_id
1 'polypeptide(L)'
;KVIKEMLELNKPIGALCISPVMLAKIIGNGVELTIGNDKGTIQAIKSFGGEHKITDHGEIVFDRKYKVVTTPCYMLDAGIEQIAEGAENLVNKILELTD
;
A
#
# COMPACT_ATOMS: atom_id res chain seq x y z
N LYS A 1 10.90 6.75 -11.97
CA LYS A 1 12.29 7.06 -11.57
C LYS A 1 12.41 7.06 -10.04
N VAL A 2 11.84 8.03 -9.35
CA VAL A 2 11.90 8.17 -7.87
C VAL A 2 11.52 6.90 -7.10
N ILE A 3 10.43 6.20 -7.44
CA ILE A 3 10.04 4.95 -6.74
C ILE A 3 11.14 3.88 -6.82
N LYS A 4 11.82 3.74 -7.96
CA LYS A 4 12.90 2.76 -8.13
C LYS A 4 14.12 3.15 -7.29
N GLU A 5 14.48 4.43 -7.28
CA GLU A 5 15.58 4.95 -6.47
C GLU A 5 15.32 4.76 -4.96
N MET A 6 14.06 4.92 -4.51
CA MET A 6 13.69 4.64 -3.11
C MET A 6 13.89 3.17 -2.73
N LEU A 7 13.55 2.24 -3.62
CA LEU A 7 13.77 0.80 -3.42
C LEU A 7 15.26 0.44 -3.39
N GLU A 8 16.04 1.00 -4.32
CA GLU A 8 17.50 0.80 -4.37
C GLU A 8 18.19 1.29 -3.10
N LEU A 9 17.70 2.41 -2.52
CA LEU A 9 18.17 2.96 -1.26
C LEU A 9 17.55 2.28 -0.02
N ASN A 10 16.69 1.27 -0.21
CA ASN A 10 15.98 0.55 0.84
C ASN A 10 15.22 1.50 1.81
N LYS A 11 14.64 2.57 1.25
CA LYS A 11 13.82 3.55 1.97
C LYS A 11 12.35 3.14 1.96
N PRO A 12 11.62 3.33 3.07
CA PRO A 12 10.22 2.95 3.13
C PRO A 12 9.35 3.79 2.19
N ILE A 13 8.29 3.17 1.65
CA ILE A 13 7.36 3.79 0.70
C ILE A 13 5.93 3.59 1.20
N GLY A 14 5.19 4.68 1.35
CA GLY A 14 3.76 4.66 1.66
C GLY A 14 2.92 4.89 0.40
N ALA A 15 1.83 4.13 0.22
CA ALA A 15 0.85 4.38 -0.84
C ALA A 15 -0.59 4.18 -0.35
N LEU A 16 -1.45 5.16 -0.66
CA LEU A 16 -2.82 5.24 -0.14
C LEU A 16 -3.84 5.16 -1.28
N CYS A 17 -5.04 4.66 -0.97
CA CYS A 17 -6.17 4.62 -1.89
C CYS A 17 -5.85 3.81 -3.15
N ILE A 18 -5.93 4.40 -4.34
CA ILE A 18 -5.64 3.72 -5.61
C ILE A 18 -4.14 3.61 -5.93
N SER A 19 -3.29 4.38 -5.25
CA SER A 19 -1.84 4.47 -5.50
C SER A 19 -1.09 3.13 -5.46
N PRO A 20 -1.45 2.14 -4.61
CA PRO A 20 -0.81 0.82 -4.58
C PRO A 20 -0.79 0.09 -5.93
N VAL A 21 -1.76 0.34 -6.83
CA VAL A 21 -1.77 -0.24 -8.18
C VAL A 21 -0.52 0.15 -8.98
N MET A 22 -0.03 1.38 -8.80
CA MET A 22 1.21 1.84 -9.44
C MET A 22 2.43 1.10 -8.89
N LEU A 23 2.44 0.80 -7.59
CA LEU A 23 3.51 0.03 -6.96
C LEU A 23 3.53 -1.41 -7.47
N ALA A 24 2.35 -2.04 -7.61
CA ALA A 24 2.25 -3.37 -8.20
C ALA A 24 2.92 -3.42 -9.59
N LYS A 25 2.64 -2.45 -10.46
CA LYS A 25 3.22 -2.37 -11.81
C LYS A 25 4.72 -2.06 -11.83
N ILE A 26 5.21 -1.22 -10.92
CA ILE A 26 6.61 -0.77 -10.91
C ILE A 26 7.52 -1.80 -10.25
N ILE A 27 7.08 -2.40 -9.14
CA ILE A 27 7.84 -3.33 -8.31
C ILE A 27 7.63 -4.77 -8.80
N GLY A 28 6.36 -5.15 -9.00
CA GLY A 28 5.96 -6.52 -9.27
C GLY A 28 6.51 -7.50 -8.25
N ASN A 29 6.88 -8.70 -8.71
CA ASN A 29 7.68 -9.66 -7.96
C ASN A 29 7.14 -10.03 -6.57
N GLY A 30 5.81 -10.09 -6.46
CA GLY A 30 5.11 -10.49 -5.24
C GLY A 30 5.05 -9.42 -4.15
N VAL A 31 5.20 -8.13 -4.48
CA VAL A 31 5.01 -7.06 -3.49
C VAL A 31 3.61 -7.13 -2.90
N GLU A 32 3.51 -7.17 -1.57
CA GLU A 32 2.25 -7.25 -0.84
C GLU A 32 1.63 -5.84 -0.68
N LEU A 33 0.37 -5.71 -1.08
CA LEU A 33 -0.35 -4.43 -1.11
C LEU A 33 -1.79 -4.62 -0.65
N THR A 34 -2.46 -3.53 -0.25
CA THR A 34 -3.92 -3.45 -0.16
C THR A 34 -4.45 -2.22 -0.89
N ILE A 35 -5.66 -2.37 -1.42
CA ILE A 35 -6.55 -1.29 -1.87
C ILE A 35 -7.94 -1.44 -1.27
N GLY A 36 -8.14 -2.33 -0.29
CA GLY A 36 -9.45 -2.70 0.25
C GLY A 36 -9.98 -3.95 -0.45
N ASN A 37 -11.24 -3.94 -0.90
CA ASN A 37 -11.95 -5.15 -1.35
C ASN A 37 -12.52 -5.08 -2.78
N ASP A 38 -12.15 -4.09 -3.59
CA ASP A 38 -12.62 -4.00 -4.98
C ASP A 38 -12.03 -5.11 -5.87
N LYS A 39 -12.88 -6.04 -6.32
CA LYS A 39 -12.45 -7.24 -7.07
C LYS A 39 -11.73 -6.90 -8.37
N GLY A 40 -12.14 -5.86 -9.08
CA GLY A 40 -11.52 -5.47 -10.36
C GLY A 40 -10.09 -4.99 -10.16
N THR A 41 -9.88 -4.11 -9.17
CA THR A 41 -8.56 -3.56 -8.84
C THR A 41 -7.65 -4.62 -8.24
N ILE A 42 -8.18 -5.57 -7.44
CA ILE A 42 -7.42 -6.73 -6.95
C ILE A 42 -6.84 -7.55 -8.10
N GLN A 43 -7.66 -7.83 -9.13
CA GLN A 43 -7.19 -8.56 -10.31
C GLN A 43 -6.12 -7.77 -11.07
N ALA A 44 -6.26 -6.44 -11.18
CA ALA A 44 -5.25 -5.60 -11.79
C ALA A 44 -3.90 -5.69 -11.06
N ILE A 45 -3.89 -5.60 -9.71
CA ILE A 45 -2.68 -5.76 -8.89
C ILE A 45 -2.01 -7.12 -9.15
N LYS A 46 -2.80 -8.20 -9.15
CA LYS A 46 -2.29 -9.56 -9.43
C LYS A 46 -1.74 -9.68 -10.84
N SER A 47 -2.40 -9.10 -11.84
CA SER A 47 -1.94 -9.11 -13.23
C SER A 47 -0.62 -8.35 -13.44
N PHE A 48 -0.34 -7.37 -12.58
CA PHE A 48 0.93 -6.66 -12.54
C PHE A 48 2.02 -7.36 -11.71
N GLY A 49 1.74 -8.55 -11.18
CA GLY A 49 2.69 -9.35 -10.41
C GLY A 49 2.84 -8.94 -8.96
N GLY A 50 1.91 -8.13 -8.42
CA GLY A 50 1.79 -7.89 -6.99
C GLY A 50 0.89 -8.91 -6.30
N GLU A 51 1.00 -9.02 -4.99
CA GLU A 51 0.06 -9.74 -4.13
C GLU A 51 -0.86 -8.76 -3.44
N HIS A 52 -2.14 -9.13 -3.28
CA HIS A 52 -3.12 -8.28 -2.63
C HIS A 52 -3.70 -8.99 -1.41
N LYS A 53 -3.76 -8.25 -0.29
CA LYS A 53 -4.46 -8.65 0.93
C LYS A 53 -5.69 -7.75 1.08
N ILE A 54 -6.85 -8.38 1.29
CA ILE A 54 -8.07 -7.66 1.63
C ILE A 54 -7.92 -7.09 3.03
N THR A 55 -8.26 -5.82 3.17
CA THR A 55 -8.29 -5.10 4.44
C THR A 55 -9.57 -4.28 4.54
N ASP A 56 -9.90 -3.87 5.76
CA ASP A 56 -10.99 -2.98 6.10
C ASP A 56 -10.49 -1.56 6.44
N HIS A 57 -11.38 -0.68 6.92
CA HIS A 57 -11.08 0.65 7.41
C HIS A 57 -9.98 0.67 8.48
N GLY A 58 -9.14 1.71 8.48
CA GLY A 58 -8.06 1.87 9.47
C GLY A 58 -6.87 0.90 9.31
N GLU A 59 -7.03 -0.20 8.59
CA GLU A 59 -6.00 -1.23 8.44
C GLU A 59 -4.91 -0.86 7.42
N ILE A 60 -3.74 -1.48 7.60
CA ILE A 60 -2.59 -1.34 6.71
C ILE A 60 -2.04 -2.71 6.31
N VAL A 61 -1.40 -2.78 5.13
CA VAL A 61 -0.52 -3.88 4.74
C VAL A 61 0.92 -3.38 4.73
N PHE A 62 1.82 -4.12 5.38
CA PHE A 62 3.26 -3.87 5.37
C PHE A 62 4.00 -5.03 4.69
N ASP A 63 4.58 -4.75 3.52
CA ASP A 63 5.54 -5.63 2.87
C ASP A 63 6.94 -5.39 3.46
N ARG A 64 7.47 -6.41 4.14
CA ARG A 64 8.79 -6.34 4.79
C ARG A 64 9.96 -6.36 3.79
N LYS A 65 9.81 -7.03 2.64
CA LYS A 65 10.88 -7.22 1.66
C LYS A 65 11.19 -5.91 0.93
N TYR A 66 10.15 -5.17 0.55
CA TYR A 66 10.24 -3.93 -0.21
C TYR A 66 10.04 -2.67 0.65
N LYS A 67 9.77 -2.84 1.96
CA LYS A 67 9.42 -1.76 2.90
C LYS A 67 8.26 -0.89 2.40
N VAL A 68 7.25 -1.53 1.85
CA VAL A 68 6.05 -0.85 1.33
C VAL A 68 4.94 -0.93 2.35
N VAL A 69 4.28 0.19 2.64
CA VAL A 69 3.10 0.25 3.51
C VAL A 69 1.92 0.80 2.69
N THR A 70 0.76 0.16 2.78
CA THR A 70 -0.45 0.56 2.04
C THR A 70 -1.72 0.53 2.86
N THR A 71 -2.69 1.39 2.54
CA THR A 71 -4.00 1.48 3.22
C THR A 71 -5.12 1.88 2.23
N PRO A 72 -6.36 1.38 2.41
CA PRO A 72 -7.43 1.53 1.40
C PRO A 72 -8.06 2.92 1.29
N CYS A 73 -8.16 3.69 2.37
CA CYS A 73 -8.80 5.02 2.38
C CYS A 73 -10.17 5.04 1.65
N TYR A 74 -10.38 5.99 0.73
CA TYR A 74 -11.58 6.18 -0.08
C TYR A 74 -11.89 5.05 -1.09
N MET A 75 -11.09 3.98 -1.15
CA MET A 75 -11.46 2.78 -1.91
C MET A 75 -12.58 1.97 -1.24
N LEU A 76 -12.85 2.23 0.04
CA LEU A 76 -13.97 1.70 0.80
C LEU A 76 -15.01 2.80 1.05
N ASP A 77 -16.23 2.41 1.43
CA ASP A 77 -17.26 3.34 1.89
C ASP A 77 -16.93 3.83 3.31
N ALA A 78 -16.04 4.82 3.38
CA ALA A 78 -15.35 5.24 4.61
C ALA A 78 -15.70 6.68 5.03
N GLY A 79 -15.91 6.88 6.33
CA GLY A 79 -15.93 8.20 6.96
C GLY A 79 -14.53 8.82 7.05
N ILE A 80 -14.47 10.14 7.28
CA ILE A 80 -13.19 10.88 7.31
C ILE A 80 -12.28 10.42 8.47
N GLU A 81 -12.89 10.04 9.59
CA GLU A 81 -12.24 9.50 10.78
C GLU A 81 -11.55 8.15 10.52
N GLN A 82 -12.21 7.26 9.78
CA GLN A 82 -11.65 5.96 9.38
C GLN A 82 -10.49 6.12 8.39
N ILE A 83 -10.57 7.12 7.52
CA ILE A 83 -9.51 7.45 6.58
C ILE A 83 -8.30 8.05 7.30
N ALA A 84 -8.55 8.95 8.26
CA ALA A 84 -7.51 9.53 9.10
C ALA A 84 -6.78 8.45 9.89
N GLU A 85 -7.49 7.51 10.51
CA GLU A 85 -6.90 6.38 11.23
C GLU A 85 -5.98 5.55 10.33
N GLY A 86 -6.43 5.17 9.13
CA GLY A 86 -5.61 4.39 8.19
C GLY A 86 -4.37 5.14 7.72
N ALA A 87 -4.49 6.44 7.47
CA ALA A 87 -3.36 7.29 7.09
C ALA A 87 -2.36 7.47 8.24
N GLU A 88 -2.83 7.69 9.47
CA GLU A 88 -1.99 7.79 10.67
C GLU A 88 -1.25 6.48 10.94
N ASN A 89 -1.94 5.34 10.89
CA ASN A 89 -1.33 4.02 11.04
C ASN A 89 -0.23 3.78 10.00
N LEU A 90 -0.46 4.17 8.75
CA LEU A 90 0.55 4.09 7.69
C LEU A 90 1.74 5.00 7.99
N VAL A 91 1.52 6.26 8.35
CA VAL A 91 2.59 7.22 8.64
C VAL A 91 3.43 6.78 9.84
N ASN A 92 2.78 6.36 10.93
CA ASN A 92 3.45 5.81 12.10
C ASN A 92 4.33 4.62 11.70
N LYS A 93 3.82 3.73 10.85
CA LYS A 93 4.61 2.59 10.37
C LYS A 93 5.81 3.02 9.52
N ILE A 94 5.68 4.05 8.70
CA ILE A 94 6.80 4.59 7.91
C ILE A 94 7.87 5.16 8.85
N LEU A 95 7.49 5.90 9.89
CA LEU A 95 8.42 6.48 10.86
C LEU A 95 9.21 5.39 11.63
N GLU A 96 8.55 4.31 12.06
CA GLU A 96 9.21 3.14 12.67
C GLU A 96 10.28 2.48 11.78
N LEU A 97 10.18 2.66 10.46
CA LEU A 97 11.11 2.09 9.48
C LEU A 97 12.25 3.04 9.10
N THR A 98 12.19 4.29 9.57
CA THR A 98 13.21 5.33 9.32
C THR A 98 14.17 5.53 10.48
N ASP A 99 13.82 5.06 11.67
CA ASP A 99 14.70 4.98 12.84
C ASP A 99 15.68 3.80 12.73
#